data_AF-A0AB35PMP3-F1
#
_entry.id   AF-A0AB35PMP3-F1
#
_cell.length_a   1.000
_cell.length_b   1.000
_cell.length_c   1.000
_cell.angle_alpha   90.00
_cell.angle_beta   90.00
_cell.angle_gamma   90.00
#
_symmetry.space_group_name_H-M   'P 1'
#
loop_
_entity.id
_entity.type
_entity.pdbx_description
1 polymer ?
#
loop_
_entity_poly.entity_id
_entity_poly.type
_entity_poly.pdbx_seq_one_letter_code
_entity_poly.pdbx_strand_id
1 'polypeptide(L)'
;DHPDAYQERENVIGNSTYPLPATLTVPKHKRGEKLPVVVLVHGAGIHDRDSTYMGTKILRDIAVGLSSNGIAVLRYEKRTLE
;
A
#
# COMPACT_ATOMS: atom_id res chain seq x y z
N ASP A 1 -8.14 -12.58 3.67
CA ASP A 1 -7.32 -11.63 4.45
C ASP A 1 -6.71 -12.39 5.62
N HIS A 2 -5.38 -12.42 5.73
CA HIS A 2 -4.64 -13.04 6.83
C HIS A 2 -3.94 -11.92 7.62
N PRO A 3 -4.66 -11.20 8.49
CA PRO A 3 -4.14 -9.98 9.11
C PRO A 3 -2.94 -10.21 10.01
N ASP A 4 -2.72 -11.45 10.47
CA ASP A 4 -1.52 -11.81 11.21
C ASP A 4 -0.30 -11.98 10.30
N ALA A 5 -0.45 -12.11 8.97
CA ALA A 5 0.65 -12.35 8.04
C ALA A 5 1.42 -11.09 7.63
N TYR A 6 0.91 -9.89 7.94
CA TYR A 6 1.51 -8.62 7.54
C TYR A 6 1.32 -7.52 8.61
N GLN A 7 1.98 -6.38 8.40
CA GLN A 7 1.70 -5.12 9.10
C GLN A 7 1.49 -4.00 8.09
N GLU A 8 0.42 -3.23 8.24
CA GLU A 8 0.26 -1.94 7.57
C GLU A 8 0.97 -0.85 8.38
N ARG A 9 1.75 -0.01 7.70
CA ARG A 9 2.48 1.12 8.29
C ARG A 9 2.17 2.38 7.53
N GLU A 10 1.71 3.39 8.25
CA GLU A 10 1.57 4.74 7.71
C GLU A 10 2.95 5.32 7.36
N ASN A 11 3.00 6.03 6.25
CA ASN A 11 4.20 6.61 5.68
C ASN A 11 3.86 7.86 4.86
N VAL A 12 4.88 8.59 4.44
CA VAL A 12 4.76 9.70 3.48
C VAL A 12 5.85 9.51 2.44
N ILE A 13 5.47 9.57 1.17
CA ILE A 13 6.41 9.50 0.03
C ILE A 13 6.48 10.84 -0.68
N GLY A 14 7.54 11.04 -1.46
CA GLY A 14 7.78 12.32 -2.15
C GLY A 14 8.72 13.24 -1.36
N ASN A 15 8.89 14.46 -1.85
CA ASN A 15 9.73 15.48 -1.22
C ASN A 15 8.87 16.42 -0.35
N SER A 16 9.52 17.35 0.35
CA SER A 16 8.83 18.31 1.23
C SER A 16 7.85 19.22 0.50
N THR A 17 8.04 19.44 -0.80
CA THR A 17 7.16 20.27 -1.63
C THR A 17 5.91 19.50 -2.08
N TYR A 18 6.04 18.20 -2.29
CA TYR A 18 4.98 17.34 -2.83
C TYR A 18 4.89 16.01 -2.08
N PRO A 19 4.63 16.04 -0.75
CA PRO A 19 4.43 14.84 0.03
C PRO A 19 3.16 14.12 -0.46
N LEU A 20 3.10 12.81 -0.28
CA LEU A 20 1.90 12.00 -0.48
C LEU A 20 1.78 11.01 0.67
N PRO A 21 0.69 11.06 1.45
CA PRO A 21 0.42 10.04 2.45
C PRO A 21 0.38 8.65 1.81
N ALA A 22 0.90 7.65 2.52
CA ALA A 22 1.08 6.32 2.00
C ALA A 22 0.96 5.25 3.07
N THR A 23 0.64 4.04 2.64
CA THR A 23 0.61 2.86 3.49
C THR A 23 1.53 1.80 2.89
N LEU A 24 2.54 1.41 3.67
CA LEU A 24 3.41 0.29 3.35
C LEU A 24 2.88 -0.97 4.06
N THR A 25 2.45 -1.96 3.30
CA THR A 25 2.03 -3.27 3.79
C THR A 25 3.23 -4.20 3.74
N VAL A 26 3.70 -4.64 4.91
CA VAL A 26 4.95 -5.41 5.05
C VAL A 26 4.63 -6.83 5.50
N PRO A 27 5.05 -7.88 4.76
CA PRO A 27 4.87 -9.26 5.20
C PRO A 27 5.63 -9.54 6.50
N LYS A 28 5.23 -10.57 7.24
CA LYS A 28 6.11 -11.19 8.24
C LYS A 28 7.42 -11.62 7.56
N HIS A 29 8.54 -11.18 8.10
CA HIS A 29 9.87 -11.44 7.55
C HIS A 29 10.90 -11.48 8.68
N LYS A 30 12.05 -12.09 8.41
CA LYS A 30 13.18 -12.08 9.34
C LYS A 30 13.90 -10.74 9.26
N ARG A 31 14.43 -10.28 10.39
CA ARG A 31 15.24 -9.05 10.42
C ARG A 31 16.43 -9.19 9.46
N GLY A 32 16.59 -8.23 8.54
CA GLY A 32 17.67 -8.23 7.53
C GLY A 32 17.34 -8.99 6.25
N GLU A 33 16.19 -9.65 6.17
CA GLU A 33 15.70 -10.28 4.94
C GLU A 33 15.34 -9.22 3.89
N LYS A 34 15.80 -9.43 2.65
CA LYS A 34 15.41 -8.59 1.52
C LYS A 34 14.08 -9.09 0.98
N LEU A 35 13.13 -8.19 0.86
CA LEU A 35 11.80 -8.51 0.34
C LEU A 35 11.63 -7.92 -1.06
N PRO A 36 10.95 -8.62 -1.99
CA PRO A 36 10.43 -7.98 -3.18
C PRO A 36 9.40 -6.92 -2.79
N VAL A 37 9.37 -5.82 -3.53
CA VAL A 37 8.45 -4.70 -3.29
C VAL A 37 7.68 -4.38 -4.57
N VAL A 38 6.38 -4.21 -4.43
CA VAL A 38 5.49 -3.72 -5.49
C VAL A 38 4.93 -2.36 -5.09
N VAL A 39 4.84 -1.44 -6.05
CA VAL A 39 4.13 -0.18 -5.88
C VAL A 39 2.84 -0.27 -6.68
N LEU A 40 1.70 -0.08 -6.02
CA LEU A 40 0.40 -0.03 -6.69
C LEU A 40 0.07 1.41 -7.05
N VAL A 41 -0.25 1.62 -8.33
CA VAL A 41 -0.57 2.93 -8.90
C VAL A 41 -2.04 2.93 -9.30
N HIS A 42 -2.76 3.99 -8.92
CA HIS A 42 -4.18 4.16 -9.23
C HIS A 42 -4.46 4.22 -10.73
N GLY A 43 -5.71 3.94 -11.08
CA GLY A 43 -6.27 4.23 -12.40
C GLY A 43 -6.70 5.70 -12.59
N ALA A 44 -7.55 5.90 -13.59
CA ALA A 44 -8.17 7.19 -13.90
C ALA A 44 -9.18 7.62 -12.81
N GLY A 45 -9.37 8.94 -12.66
CA GLY A 45 -10.31 9.51 -11.68
C GLY A 45 -9.69 9.83 -10.32
N ILE A 46 -10.51 10.25 -9.37
CA ILE A 46 -10.08 10.58 -8.01
C ILE A 46 -10.16 9.31 -7.16
N HIS A 47 -9.06 8.92 -6.52
CA HIS A 47 -8.96 7.70 -5.72
C HIS A 47 -8.09 7.95 -4.50
N ASP A 48 -8.45 7.31 -3.39
CA ASP A 48 -7.58 7.15 -2.24
C ASP A 48 -6.57 6.02 -2.45
N ARG A 49 -5.61 5.91 -1.52
CA ARG A 49 -4.57 4.87 -1.54
C ARG A 49 -5.10 3.43 -1.58
N ASP A 50 -6.34 3.23 -1.15
CA ASP A 50 -7.00 1.93 -1.11
C ASP A 50 -7.79 1.63 -2.39
N SER A 51 -7.96 2.63 -3.27
CA SER A 51 -8.94 2.64 -4.35
C SER A 51 -10.33 2.25 -3.85
N THR A 52 -10.76 2.90 -2.75
CA THR A 52 -12.05 2.66 -2.11
C THR A 52 -13.18 2.94 -3.11
N TYR A 53 -14.00 1.93 -3.37
CA TYR A 53 -15.19 2.06 -4.19
C TYR A 53 -16.34 1.32 -3.51
N MET A 54 -17.30 2.10 -3.00
CA MET A 54 -18.39 1.56 -2.18
C MET A 54 -17.83 0.75 -1.00
N GLY A 55 -18.23 -0.51 -0.84
CA GLY A 55 -17.74 -1.38 0.22
C GLY A 55 -16.40 -2.06 -0.05
N THR A 56 -15.74 -1.81 -1.18
CA THR A 56 -14.50 -2.49 -1.56
C THR A 56 -13.28 -1.57 -1.48
N LYS A 57 -12.11 -2.17 -1.19
CA LYS A 57 -10.81 -1.49 -1.12
C LYS A 57 -9.82 -2.22 -2.01
N ILE A 58 -9.99 -2.06 -3.32
CA ILE A 58 -9.41 -2.93 -4.34
C ILE A 58 -7.89 -3.04 -4.24
N LEU A 59 -7.18 -1.91 -4.10
CA LEU A 59 -5.72 -1.93 -4.00
C LEU A 59 -5.28 -2.47 -2.64
N ARG A 60 -6.05 -2.25 -1.57
CA ARG A 60 -5.78 -2.85 -0.26
C ARG A 60 -5.89 -4.36 -0.31
N ASP A 61 -6.94 -4.90 -0.93
CA ASP A 61 -7.17 -6.33 -1.03
C ASP A 61 -6.02 -7.03 -1.78
N ILE A 62 -5.52 -6.39 -2.84
CA ILE A 62 -4.32 -6.85 -3.57
C ILE A 62 -3.08 -6.76 -2.66
N ALA A 63 -2.90 -5.66 -1.93
CA ALA A 63 -1.73 -5.45 -1.08
C ALA A 63 -1.63 -6.49 0.05
N VAL A 64 -2.74 -6.81 0.72
CA VAL A 64 -2.76 -7.80 1.80
C VAL A 64 -2.60 -9.22 1.27
N GLY A 65 -3.14 -9.51 0.07
CA GLY A 65 -2.96 -10.79 -0.61
C GLY A 65 -1.51 -11.04 -1.02
N LEU A 66 -0.85 -10.05 -1.63
CA LEU A 66 0.58 -10.11 -1.97
C LEU A 66 1.46 -10.18 -0.71
N SER A 67 1.14 -9.42 0.32
CA SER A 67 1.88 -9.44 1.59
C SER A 67 1.73 -10.77 2.33
N SER A 68 0.58 -11.42 2.23
CA SER A 68 0.42 -12.78 2.74
C SER A 68 1.30 -13.80 2.01
N ASN A 69 1.82 -13.47 0.82
CA ASN A 69 2.75 -14.26 0.01
C ASN A 69 4.20 -13.72 0.03
N GLY A 70 4.57 -12.92 1.03
CA GLY A 70 5.95 -12.47 1.23
C GLY A 70 6.39 -11.28 0.37
N ILE A 71 5.45 -10.57 -0.25
CA ILE A 71 5.74 -9.38 -1.08
C ILE A 71 5.31 -8.12 -0.33
N ALA A 72 6.24 -7.19 -0.11
CA ALA A 72 5.88 -5.89 0.46
C ALA A 72 5.18 -5.02 -0.58
N VAL A 73 4.15 -4.28 -0.17
CA VAL A 73 3.34 -3.48 -1.09
C VAL A 73 3.18 -2.05 -0.59
N LEU A 74 3.55 -1.09 -1.43
CA LEU A 74 3.34 0.33 -1.19
C LEU A 74 2.09 0.80 -1.94
N ARG A 75 1.22 1.49 -1.21
CA ARG A 75 0.07 2.25 -1.70
C ARG A 75 0.18 3.69 -1.20
N TYR A 76 -0.33 4.65 -1.95
CA TYR A 76 -0.19 6.08 -1.62
C TYR A 76 -1.42 6.86 -2.06
N GLU A 77 -1.68 8.05 -1.54
CA GLU A 77 -2.81 8.87 -1.99
C GLU A 77 -2.57 9.38 -3.41
N LYS A 78 -3.61 9.38 -4.25
CA LYS A 78 -3.47 10.00 -5.56
C LYS A 78 -3.36 11.52 -5.41
N ARG A 79 -2.50 12.16 -6.20
CA ARG A 79 -2.34 13.64 -6.20
C ARG A 79 -3.64 14.42 -6.39
N THR A 80 -4.63 13.86 -7.07
CA THR A 80 -5.92 14.52 -7.30
C THR A 80 -6.87 14.43 -6.10
N LEU A 81 -6.46 13.77 -5.02
CA LEU A 81 -7.19 13.68 -3.75
C LEU A 81 -6.62 14.65 -2.69
N GLU A 82 -5.38 15.11 -2.87
CA GLU A 82 -4.83 16.27 -2.15
C GLU A 82 -5.31 17.58 -2.77
#